data_AF-A0AB38RM47-F1
#
_entry.id   AF-A0AB38RM47-F1
#
_cell.length_a   1.000
_cell.length_b   1.000
_cell.length_c   1.000
_cell.angle_alpha   90.00
_cell.angle_beta   90.00
_cell.angle_gamma   90.00
#
_symmetry.space_group_name_H-M   'P 1'
#
loop_
_entity.id
_entity.type
_entity.pdbx_description
1 polymer ?
#
loop_
_entity_poly.entity_id
_entity_poly.type
_entity_poly.pdbx_seq_one_letter_code
_entity_poly.pdbx_strand_id
1 'polypeptide(L)'
;MRRSAIHRLLVAGILAMTAILASFAGSSAAEADPPPGSMPSTTQFQIPVTFFSGCGVGFRCYIPPVVPLFPSATTGTPGEVTFQLSRPTAYAIDTFDCIGVSVNWRNLTTGAAGTTEVRRVPLDYSGPIAAEDWCRYTPATVFTGSGLVTATATAGDPDHRPVSAGAAVFLVP
;
A
#
# COMPACT_ATOMS: atom_id res chain seq x y z
N MET A 1 -39.21 48.58 1.78
CA MET A 1 -37.86 49.13 2.04
C MET A 1 -37.07 48.16 2.89
N ARG A 2 -35.97 47.61 2.34
CA ARG A 2 -34.66 47.32 2.95
C ARG A 2 -34.02 46.14 2.22
N ARG A 3 -33.12 46.49 1.30
CA ARG A 3 -32.10 45.61 0.71
C ARG A 3 -30.93 45.56 1.69
N SER A 4 -30.38 44.38 1.93
CA SER A 4 -29.06 44.16 2.56
C SER A 4 -28.38 43.05 1.77
N ALA A 5 -27.51 43.39 0.82
CA ALA A 5 -26.07 43.63 0.96
C ALA A 5 -25.27 42.34 0.73
N ILE A 6 -24.98 42.11 -0.55
CA ILE A 6 -24.03 41.11 -1.06
C ILE A 6 -22.62 41.59 -0.66
N HIS A 7 -21.85 40.75 0.03
CA HIS A 7 -20.42 41.00 0.26
C HIS A 7 -19.60 40.12 -0.67
N ARG A 8 -19.22 40.72 -1.82
CA ARG A 8 -18.18 40.22 -2.73
C ARG A 8 -16.83 40.55 -2.12
N LEU A 9 -16.07 39.53 -1.71
CA LEU A 9 -14.64 39.69 -1.40
C LEU A 9 -13.86 39.47 -2.71
N LEU A 10 -13.54 40.58 -3.36
CA LEU A 10 -12.55 40.71 -4.43
C LEU A 10 -11.19 40.86 -3.76
N VAL A 11 -10.28 39.89 -3.96
CA VAL A 11 -8.85 40.09 -3.72
C VAL A 11 -8.17 40.22 -5.07
N ALA A 12 -7.83 41.46 -5.39
CA ALA A 12 -6.95 41.83 -6.50
C ALA A 12 -5.56 42.14 -5.93
N GLY A 13 -4.51 41.63 -6.58
CA GLY A 13 -3.12 41.98 -6.29
C GLY A 13 -2.26 41.71 -7.54
N ILE A 14 -1.64 42.76 -8.07
CA ILE A 14 -1.00 42.86 -9.39
C ILE A 14 0.52 42.57 -9.31
N LEU A 15 1.03 42.06 -10.45
CA LEU A 15 2.42 41.82 -10.89
C LEU A 15 3.47 42.91 -10.60
N ALA A 16 4.76 42.53 -10.50
CA ALA A 16 5.82 42.97 -11.44
C ALA A 16 7.26 42.45 -11.12
N MET A 17 7.96 42.01 -12.19
CA MET A 17 9.38 42.23 -12.57
C MET A 17 10.52 41.65 -11.70
N THR A 18 11.69 41.19 -12.18
CA THR A 18 12.49 41.41 -13.42
C THR A 18 13.45 40.23 -13.66
N ALA A 19 13.82 40.01 -14.92
CA ALA A 19 14.88 39.08 -15.35
C ALA A 19 16.30 39.63 -15.13
N ILE A 20 17.26 38.75 -14.83
CA ILE A 20 18.70 38.98 -15.09
C ILE A 20 19.30 37.68 -15.67
N LEU A 21 19.89 37.82 -16.85
CA LEU A 21 20.67 36.82 -17.57
C LEU A 21 21.99 36.52 -16.85
N ALA A 22 22.41 35.24 -16.84
CA ALA A 22 23.82 34.88 -16.81
C ALA A 22 24.06 33.65 -17.68
N SER A 23 24.73 33.90 -18.80
CA SER A 23 25.21 32.92 -19.77
C SER A 23 26.41 32.17 -19.20
N PHE A 24 26.34 30.84 -19.12
CA PHE A 24 27.55 30.01 -19.19
C PHE A 24 27.26 28.80 -20.07
N ALA A 25 27.76 28.90 -21.30
CA ALA A 25 27.97 27.75 -22.16
C ALA A 25 28.99 26.83 -21.49
N GLY A 26 28.58 25.59 -21.28
CA GLY A 26 29.43 24.51 -20.78
C GLY A 26 28.83 23.20 -21.25
N SER A 27 29.16 22.82 -22.48
CA SER A 27 28.86 21.48 -23.00
C SER A 27 29.53 20.44 -22.12
N SER A 28 28.71 19.63 -21.47
CA SER A 28 29.07 18.28 -21.05
C SER A 28 27.77 17.50 -21.13
N ALA A 29 27.46 16.99 -22.33
CA ALA A 29 26.59 15.84 -22.43
C ALA A 29 27.35 14.70 -21.77
N ALA A 30 27.19 14.56 -20.46
CA ALA A 30 27.40 13.29 -19.82
C ALA A 30 26.33 12.38 -20.44
N GLU A 31 26.77 11.53 -21.35
CA GLU A 31 26.04 10.34 -21.71
C GLU A 31 25.88 9.57 -20.39
N ALA A 32 24.72 9.76 -19.75
CA ALA A 32 24.35 8.91 -18.64
C ALA A 32 24.36 7.51 -19.21
N ASP A 33 25.20 6.63 -18.64
CA ASP A 33 25.09 5.20 -18.83
C ASP A 33 23.59 4.85 -18.88
N PRO A 34 23.13 4.05 -19.87
CA PRO A 34 21.74 3.62 -19.88
C PRO A 34 21.46 3.05 -18.49
N PRO A 35 20.42 3.55 -17.79
CA PRO A 35 20.21 3.17 -16.40
C PRO A 35 20.18 1.64 -16.34
N PRO A 36 20.93 1.02 -15.40
CA PRO A 36 20.92 -0.42 -15.25
C PRO A 36 19.45 -0.84 -15.20
N GLY A 37 19.05 -1.70 -16.15
CA GLY A 37 17.64 -1.99 -16.43
C GLY A 37 16.83 -2.06 -15.15
N SER A 38 15.79 -1.22 -15.07
CA SER A 38 15.03 -0.88 -13.86
C SER A 38 14.96 -2.04 -12.88
N MET A 39 15.86 -2.05 -11.89
CA MET A 39 15.86 -3.10 -10.88
C MET A 39 14.52 -3.04 -10.15
N PRO A 40 13.94 -4.21 -9.82
CA PRO A 40 12.66 -4.22 -9.16
C PRO A 40 12.75 -3.51 -7.80
N SER A 41 11.84 -2.59 -7.55
CA SER A 41 11.77 -1.82 -6.31
C SER A 41 10.62 -2.34 -5.45
N THR A 42 10.88 -2.58 -4.17
CA THR A 42 9.87 -3.09 -3.23
C THR A 42 9.58 -2.05 -2.16
N THR A 43 8.31 -1.67 -2.04
CA THR A 43 7.81 -0.77 -1.01
C THR A 43 6.94 -1.55 -0.04
N GLN A 44 7.31 -1.54 1.24
CA GLN A 44 6.53 -2.17 2.31
C GLN A 44 5.63 -1.14 3.00
N PHE A 45 4.47 -1.57 3.46
CA PHE A 45 3.59 -0.76 4.29
C PHE A 45 3.00 -1.61 5.42
N GLN A 46 2.64 -0.96 6.52
CA GLN A 46 2.21 -1.63 7.74
C GLN A 46 0.69 -1.51 7.92
N ILE A 47 0.03 -2.62 8.23
CA ILE A 47 -1.37 -2.66 8.63
C ILE A 47 -1.43 -3.20 10.06
N PRO A 48 -1.74 -2.39 11.08
CA PRO A 48 -2.03 -2.91 12.40
C PRO A 48 -3.41 -3.56 12.43
N VAL A 49 -3.48 -4.81 12.90
CA VAL A 49 -4.73 -5.59 13.00
C VAL A 49 -4.91 -6.08 14.43
N THR A 50 -6.13 -5.94 14.95
CA THR A 50 -6.53 -6.56 16.21
C THR A 50 -7.20 -7.89 15.92
N PHE A 51 -6.67 -8.95 16.50
CA PHE A 51 -7.26 -10.27 16.46
C PHE A 51 -8.30 -10.30 17.58
N PHE A 52 -9.56 -10.63 17.30
CA PHE A 52 -10.55 -10.92 18.33
C PHE A 52 -10.52 -12.43 18.54
N SER A 53 -9.86 -12.90 19.60
CA SER A 53 -10.02 -14.29 19.97
C SER A 53 -11.34 -14.44 20.72
N GLY A 54 -12.05 -15.52 20.39
CA GLY A 54 -13.32 -15.85 21.02
C GLY A 54 -13.19 -15.95 22.53
N CYS A 55 -14.31 -15.74 23.23
CA CYS A 55 -14.35 -15.97 24.67
C CYS A 55 -14.33 -17.48 24.93
N GLY A 56 -13.36 -17.94 25.72
CA GLY A 56 -13.28 -19.34 26.14
C GLY A 56 -14.39 -19.71 27.14
N VAL A 57 -14.51 -21.00 27.46
CA VAL A 57 -15.37 -21.47 28.55
C VAL A 57 -15.02 -20.75 29.86
N GLY A 58 -16.02 -20.10 30.47
CA GLY A 58 -15.84 -19.30 31.71
C GLY A 58 -15.75 -17.79 31.52
N PHE A 59 -16.26 -17.22 30.41
CA PHE A 59 -16.32 -15.77 30.13
C PHE A 59 -14.97 -15.06 30.02
N ARG A 60 -13.87 -15.80 29.91
CA ARG A 60 -12.55 -15.21 29.72
C ARG A 60 -12.36 -14.93 28.23
N CYS A 61 -12.65 -13.70 27.84
CA CYS A 61 -12.30 -13.20 26.54
C CYS A 61 -10.80 -12.90 26.55
N TYR A 62 -10.05 -13.64 25.76
CA TYR A 62 -8.68 -13.26 25.47
C TYR A 62 -8.76 -12.09 24.49
N ILE A 63 -8.03 -11.01 24.76
CA ILE A 63 -7.81 -9.94 23.80
C ILE A 63 -6.40 -10.19 23.26
N PRO A 64 -6.26 -10.79 22.06
CA PRO A 64 -4.99 -10.93 21.40
C PRO A 64 -4.27 -9.58 21.24
N PRO A 65 -2.93 -9.60 21.17
CA PRO A 65 -2.17 -8.40 20.88
C PRO A 65 -2.53 -7.82 19.50
N VAL A 66 -2.33 -6.52 19.35
CA VAL A 66 -2.30 -5.90 18.02
C VAL A 66 -1.08 -6.45 17.28
N VAL A 67 -1.33 -7.05 16.13
CA VAL A 67 -0.28 -7.62 15.28
C VAL A 67 -0.14 -6.77 14.03
N PRO A 68 1.07 -6.33 13.69
CA PRO A 68 1.33 -5.69 12.42
C PRO A 68 1.44 -6.73 11.30
N LEU A 69 0.68 -6.51 10.23
CA LEU A 69 0.90 -7.14 8.94
C LEU A 69 1.78 -6.25 8.07
N PHE A 70 2.56 -6.89 7.20
CA PHE A 70 3.53 -6.21 6.35
C PHE A 70 3.34 -6.59 4.87
N PRO A 71 2.25 -6.14 4.24
CA PRO A 71 2.14 -6.19 2.79
C PRO A 71 3.24 -5.37 2.10
N SER A 72 3.55 -5.76 0.87
CA SER A 72 4.52 -5.08 0.02
C SER A 72 4.00 -4.94 -1.40
N ALA A 73 4.52 -3.94 -2.10
CA ALA A 73 4.33 -3.71 -3.52
C ALA A 73 5.70 -3.74 -4.21
N THR A 74 5.88 -4.66 -5.15
CA THR A 74 7.09 -4.77 -5.97
C THR A 74 6.79 -4.27 -7.38
N THR A 75 7.55 -3.29 -7.85
CA THR A 75 7.53 -2.74 -9.21
C THR A 75 8.83 -3.14 -9.92
N GLY A 76 8.86 -3.12 -11.26
CA GLY A 76 10.08 -3.44 -12.02
C GLY A 76 9.78 -3.73 -13.49
N THR A 77 8.66 -4.40 -13.74
CA THR A 77 8.06 -4.50 -15.08
C THR A 77 7.21 -3.26 -15.35
N PRO A 78 7.32 -2.63 -16.55
CA PRO A 78 6.55 -1.45 -16.87
C PRO A 78 5.04 -1.65 -16.72
N GLY A 79 4.40 -0.73 -15.99
CA GLY A 79 2.96 -0.74 -15.72
C GLY A 79 2.46 -1.85 -14.80
N GLU A 80 3.34 -2.69 -14.25
CA GLU A 80 2.97 -3.84 -13.42
C GLU A 80 3.37 -3.63 -11.96
N VAL A 81 2.50 -4.09 -11.07
CA VAL A 81 2.75 -4.12 -9.63
C VAL A 81 2.39 -5.50 -9.10
N THR A 82 3.31 -6.12 -8.37
CA THR A 82 3.05 -7.35 -7.64
C THR A 82 2.89 -7.03 -6.15
N PHE A 83 1.71 -7.27 -5.61
CA PHE A 83 1.42 -7.16 -4.19
C PHE A 83 1.64 -8.50 -3.49
N GLN A 84 2.27 -8.46 -2.31
CA GLN A 84 2.56 -9.63 -1.50
C GLN A 84 2.27 -9.36 -0.03
N LEU A 85 2.19 -10.42 0.75
CA LEU A 85 2.05 -10.36 2.19
C LEU A 85 3.02 -11.35 2.82
N SER A 86 3.89 -10.85 3.70
CA SER A 86 4.81 -11.69 4.46
C SER A 86 4.07 -12.40 5.59
N ARG A 87 4.47 -13.65 5.86
CA ARG A 87 4.09 -14.35 7.08
C ARG A 87 4.53 -13.53 8.29
N PRO A 88 3.65 -13.24 9.26
CA PRO A 88 4.07 -12.62 10.50
C PRO A 88 4.98 -13.59 11.28
N THR A 89 6.05 -13.10 11.90
CA THR A 89 7.00 -13.95 12.65
C THR A 89 7.17 -13.50 14.09
N ALA A 90 6.48 -12.44 14.49
CA ALA A 90 6.61 -11.83 15.82
C ALA A 90 5.96 -12.65 16.95
N TYR A 91 5.17 -13.68 16.62
CA TYR A 91 4.49 -14.55 17.59
C TYR A 91 4.23 -15.93 16.97
N ALA A 92 3.92 -16.92 17.81
CA ALA A 92 3.51 -18.23 17.35
C ALA A 92 2.14 -18.12 16.68
N ILE A 93 2.10 -18.37 15.37
CA ILE A 93 0.88 -18.32 14.57
C ILE A 93 0.27 -19.71 14.46
N ASP A 94 -1.05 -19.81 14.68
CA ASP A 94 -1.85 -20.95 14.26
C ASP A 94 -2.76 -20.63 13.04
N THR A 95 -3.69 -21.52 12.71
CA THR A 95 -4.60 -21.35 11.55
C THR A 95 -5.45 -20.10 11.62
N PHE A 96 -5.83 -19.69 12.82
CA PHE A 96 -6.78 -18.63 13.03
C PHE A 96 -6.11 -17.27 12.83
N ASP A 97 -4.79 -17.15 13.05
CA ASP A 97 -4.12 -15.85 12.92
C ASP A 97 -3.69 -15.50 11.46
N CYS A 98 -4.03 -16.32 10.47
CA CYS A 98 -3.64 -16.09 9.07
C CYS A 98 -4.76 -15.42 8.27
N ILE A 99 -4.60 -14.13 7.98
CA ILE A 99 -5.57 -13.35 7.20
C ILE A 99 -5.00 -12.78 5.90
N GLY A 100 -5.82 -12.79 4.85
CA GLY A 100 -5.50 -12.11 3.60
C GLY A 100 -5.64 -10.59 3.70
N VAL A 101 -5.14 -9.88 2.68
CA VAL A 101 -5.28 -8.42 2.57
C VAL A 101 -5.98 -8.05 1.27
N SER A 102 -6.86 -7.06 1.35
CA SER A 102 -7.41 -6.37 0.19
C SER A 102 -6.63 -5.07 -0.03
N VAL A 103 -6.19 -4.83 -1.25
CA VAL A 103 -5.40 -3.66 -1.64
C VAL A 103 -6.18 -2.87 -2.69
N ASN A 104 -6.59 -1.66 -2.32
CA ASN A 104 -7.12 -0.68 -3.25
C ASN A 104 -5.97 0.15 -3.78
N TRP A 105 -5.90 0.36 -5.10
CA TRP A 105 -4.84 1.12 -5.72
C TRP A 105 -5.40 2.14 -6.70
N ARG A 106 -4.64 3.22 -6.90
CA ARG A 106 -4.93 4.26 -7.87
C ARG A 106 -3.65 4.80 -8.48
N ASN A 107 -3.57 4.78 -9.80
CA ASN A 107 -2.59 5.52 -10.57
C ASN A 107 -3.01 7.00 -10.60
N LEU A 108 -2.20 7.85 -9.99
CA LEU A 108 -2.43 9.30 -9.89
C LEU A 108 -2.11 10.04 -11.19
N THR A 109 -1.31 9.43 -12.07
CA THR A 109 -0.95 9.98 -13.38
C THR A 109 -2.06 9.76 -14.41
N THR A 110 -2.63 8.54 -14.47
CA THR A 110 -3.63 8.16 -15.48
C THR A 110 -5.07 8.20 -14.95
N GLY A 111 -5.24 8.20 -13.62
CA GLY A 111 -6.54 8.08 -12.96
C GLY A 111 -7.06 6.65 -12.86
N ALA A 112 -6.36 5.66 -13.42
CA ALA A 112 -6.74 4.24 -13.32
C ALA A 112 -6.78 3.79 -11.84
N ALA A 113 -7.72 2.92 -11.50
CA ALA A 113 -7.86 2.40 -10.15
C ALA A 113 -8.41 0.98 -10.15
N GLY A 114 -8.20 0.27 -9.06
CA GLY A 114 -8.73 -1.07 -8.88
C GLY A 114 -8.53 -1.61 -7.48
N THR A 115 -9.00 -2.83 -7.29
CA THR A 115 -8.85 -3.58 -6.05
C THR A 115 -8.25 -4.93 -6.38
N THR A 116 -7.33 -5.39 -5.55
CA THR A 116 -6.75 -6.73 -5.64
C THR A 116 -6.68 -7.37 -4.26
N GLU A 117 -6.54 -8.68 -4.21
CA GLU A 117 -6.48 -9.43 -2.97
C GLU A 117 -5.26 -10.34 -2.94
N VAL A 118 -4.47 -10.22 -1.87
CA VAL A 118 -3.43 -11.19 -1.54
C VAL A 118 -4.05 -12.22 -0.60
N ARG A 119 -4.40 -13.37 -1.17
CA ARG A 119 -5.17 -14.41 -0.50
C ARG A 119 -4.25 -15.42 0.19
N ARG A 120 -4.69 -15.93 1.32
CA ARG A 120 -4.08 -17.09 1.97
C ARG A 120 -4.20 -18.32 1.07
N VAL A 121 -3.13 -19.09 0.97
CA VAL A 121 -3.14 -20.42 0.34
C VAL A 121 -3.86 -21.39 1.27
N PRO A 122 -4.87 -22.14 0.78
CA PRO A 122 -5.52 -23.18 1.58
C PRO A 122 -4.51 -24.16 2.15
N LEU A 123 -4.67 -24.53 3.41
CA LEU A 123 -3.83 -25.55 4.03
C LEU A 123 -4.23 -26.94 3.52
N ASP A 124 -3.22 -27.76 3.28
CA ASP A 124 -3.40 -29.18 3.06
C ASP A 124 -3.29 -29.91 4.41
N TYR A 125 -4.38 -30.56 4.81
CA TYR A 125 -4.48 -31.30 6.07
C TYR A 125 -4.22 -32.80 5.89
N SER A 126 -3.72 -33.25 4.73
CA SER A 126 -3.41 -34.67 4.50
C SER A 126 -2.25 -35.19 5.34
N GLY A 127 -1.50 -34.32 6.02
CA GLY A 127 -0.35 -34.68 6.85
C GLY A 127 0.06 -33.56 7.81
N PRO A 128 1.19 -33.73 8.52
CA PRO A 128 1.75 -32.69 9.36
C PRO A 128 2.06 -31.42 8.56
N ILE A 129 1.69 -30.25 9.09
CA ILE A 129 1.89 -28.95 8.44
C ILE A 129 3.18 -28.34 8.98
N ALA A 130 4.14 -28.06 8.10
CA ALA A 130 5.39 -27.41 8.48
C ALA A 130 5.14 -25.97 8.95
N ALA A 131 6.01 -25.46 9.83
CA ALA A 131 5.83 -24.14 10.43
C ALA A 131 5.71 -23.03 9.36
N GLU A 132 6.51 -23.12 8.30
CA GLU A 132 6.56 -22.21 7.15
C GLU A 132 5.32 -22.24 6.26
N ASP A 133 4.55 -23.32 6.27
CA ASP A 133 3.32 -23.44 5.47
C ASP A 133 2.13 -22.74 6.14
N TRP A 134 2.23 -22.46 7.45
CA TRP A 134 1.27 -21.61 8.15
C TRP A 134 1.35 -20.18 7.61
N CYS A 135 0.20 -19.67 7.16
CA CYS A 135 0.06 -18.35 6.54
C CYS A 135 0.91 -18.15 5.28
N ARG A 136 0.95 -19.13 4.38
CA ARG A 136 1.42 -18.89 3.02
C ARG A 136 0.38 -18.06 2.25
N TYR A 137 0.84 -17.10 1.45
CA TYR A 137 -0.02 -16.22 0.65
C TYR A 137 0.31 -16.33 -0.84
N THR A 138 -0.71 -16.19 -1.69
CA THR A 138 -0.55 -16.08 -3.14
C THR A 138 -0.33 -14.62 -3.52
N PRO A 139 0.83 -14.25 -4.08
CA PRO A 139 1.06 -12.92 -4.64
C PRO A 139 -0.02 -12.52 -5.65
N ALA A 140 -0.33 -11.23 -5.70
CA ALA A 140 -1.32 -10.69 -6.63
C ALA A 140 -0.68 -9.64 -7.54
N THR A 141 -0.59 -9.97 -8.83
CA THR A 141 -0.01 -9.09 -9.86
C THR A 141 -1.12 -8.36 -10.60
N VAL A 142 -0.97 -7.04 -10.77
CA VAL A 142 -1.95 -6.20 -11.48
C VAL A 142 -1.25 -5.21 -12.42
N PHE A 143 -1.97 -4.82 -13.47
CA PHE A 143 -1.52 -3.77 -14.38
C PHE A 143 -2.13 -2.42 -13.95
N THR A 144 -1.32 -1.56 -13.35
CA THR A 144 -1.71 -0.23 -12.88
C THR A 144 -1.40 0.87 -13.92
N GLY A 145 -0.58 0.54 -14.93
CA GLY A 145 0.03 1.49 -15.85
C GLY A 145 1.21 2.23 -15.20
N SER A 146 2.10 2.76 -16.03
CA SER A 146 3.27 3.51 -15.56
C SER A 146 2.86 4.81 -14.84
N GLY A 147 3.73 5.30 -13.96
CA GLY A 147 3.54 6.55 -13.23
C GLY A 147 3.40 6.36 -11.71
N LEU A 148 2.87 7.37 -11.05
CA LEU A 148 2.78 7.40 -9.59
C LEU A 148 1.53 6.67 -9.12
N VAL A 149 1.70 5.63 -8.29
CA VAL A 149 0.60 4.82 -7.77
C VAL A 149 0.51 4.97 -6.26
N THR A 150 -0.70 5.18 -5.77
CA THR A 150 -1.03 5.05 -4.34
C THR A 150 -1.76 3.73 -4.12
N ALA A 151 -1.47 3.08 -3.01
CA ALA A 151 -2.14 1.86 -2.58
C ALA A 151 -2.53 1.97 -1.11
N THR A 152 -3.74 1.53 -0.77
CA THR A 152 -4.22 1.37 0.59
C THR A 152 -4.63 -0.08 0.79
N ALA A 153 -4.22 -0.67 1.91
CA ALA A 153 -4.52 -2.05 2.20
C ALA A 153 -5.19 -2.21 3.56
N THR A 154 -6.14 -3.13 3.60
CA THR A 154 -6.89 -3.49 4.79
C THR A 154 -6.89 -5.00 4.95
N ALA A 155 -6.94 -5.45 6.19
CA ALA A 155 -7.03 -6.86 6.55
C ALA A 155 -8.15 -7.00 7.56
N GLY A 156 -9.10 -7.88 7.32
CA GLY A 156 -10.20 -8.08 8.25
C GLY A 156 -11.16 -9.16 7.79
N ASP A 157 -11.72 -9.85 8.76
CA ASP A 157 -12.74 -10.87 8.60
C ASP A 157 -13.62 -10.85 9.89
N PRO A 158 -14.51 -11.84 10.13
CA PRO A 158 -15.31 -11.87 11.35
C PRO A 158 -14.50 -11.90 12.65
N ASP A 159 -13.34 -12.54 12.65
CA ASP A 159 -12.47 -12.76 13.81
C ASP A 159 -11.33 -11.74 13.90
N HIS A 160 -11.11 -10.98 12.82
CA HIS A 160 -10.01 -10.01 12.71
C HIS A 160 -10.53 -8.63 12.35
N ARG A 161 -10.23 -7.63 13.18
CA ARG A 161 -10.61 -6.24 12.93
C ARG A 161 -9.38 -5.39 12.61
N PRO A 162 -9.32 -4.73 11.45
CA PRO A 162 -8.25 -3.80 11.17
C PRO A 162 -8.33 -2.63 12.16
N VAL A 163 -7.19 -2.25 12.74
CA VAL A 163 -7.08 -1.03 13.54
C VAL A 163 -7.01 0.18 12.61
N SER A 164 -6.24 0.06 11.54
CA SER A 164 -6.16 1.05 10.48
C SER A 164 -5.80 0.38 9.15
N ALA A 165 -6.01 1.09 8.04
CA ALA A 165 -5.42 0.72 6.77
C ALA A 165 -3.91 1.01 6.77
N GLY A 166 -3.15 0.22 6.03
CA GLY A 166 -1.79 0.57 5.60
C GLY A 166 -1.83 1.34 4.28
N ALA A 167 -0.86 2.20 4.03
CA ALA A 167 -0.80 2.99 2.81
C ALA A 167 0.63 3.08 2.28
N ALA A 168 0.78 3.10 0.96
CA ALA A 168 2.04 3.33 0.27
C ALA A 168 1.85 4.17 -0.99
N VAL A 169 2.91 4.87 -1.38
CA VAL A 169 3.02 5.57 -2.65
C VAL A 169 4.34 5.15 -3.28
N PHE A 170 4.31 4.75 -4.55
CA PHE A 170 5.48 4.26 -5.26
C PHE A 170 5.39 4.58 -6.75
N LEU A 171 6.55 4.59 -7.42
CA LEU A 171 6.66 4.80 -8.85
C LEU A 171 6.64 3.44 -9.58
N VAL A 172 5.80 3.35 -10.59
CA VAL A 172 5.75 2.22 -11.53
C VAL A 172 6.45 2.65 -12.83
N PRO A 173 7.47 1.91 -13.29
CA PRO A 173 8.16 2.24 -14.53
C PRO A 173 7.24 2.15 -15.76
#